data_AF-A0A7S3CBF1-F1
#
_entry.id   AF-A0A7S3CBF1-F1
#
_cell.length_a   1.000
_cell.length_b   1.000
_cell.length_c   1.000
_cell.angle_alpha   90.00
_cell.angle_beta   90.00
_cell.angle_gamma   90.00
#
_symmetry.space_group_name_H-M   'P 1'
#
loop_
_entity.id
_entity.type
_entity.pdbx_description
1 polymer ?
#
loop_
_entity_poly.entity_id
_entity_poly.type
_entity_poly.pdbx_seq_one_letter_code
_entity_poly.pdbx_strand_id
1 'polypeptide(L)'
;VTLRAGTDVPAFHPIKISKGNFTDAEQFLRYHTVSEETNAHNHVRVKIPGGGAAGQELIYKVQTLRDWRKQVGLPPRSSDLWRSASTLNLYGEDEEEQK
;
A
#
# COMPACT_ATOMS: atom_id res chain seq x y z
N VAL A 1 -4.24 24.83 -19.20
CA VAL A 1 -5.08 23.64 -18.89
C VAL A 1 -6.42 23.84 -19.59
N THR A 2 -6.85 22.90 -20.41
CA THR A 2 -8.10 22.99 -21.18
C THR A 2 -9.07 21.93 -20.65
N LEU A 3 -10.23 22.36 -20.15
CA LEU A 3 -11.28 21.49 -19.66
C LEU A 3 -12.36 21.35 -20.74
N ARG A 4 -12.85 20.13 -20.95
CA ARG A 4 -13.95 19.84 -21.87
C ARG A 4 -15.09 19.18 -21.09
N ALA A 5 -16.32 19.60 -21.38
CA ALA A 5 -17.50 18.93 -20.86
C ALA A 5 -17.67 17.59 -21.57
N GLY A 6 -17.94 16.52 -20.81
CA GLY A 6 -18.25 15.21 -21.38
C GLY A 6 -19.73 15.03 -21.75
N THR A 7 -20.59 15.92 -21.27
CA THR A 7 -22.04 15.92 -21.51
C THR A 7 -22.54 17.36 -21.61
N ASP A 8 -23.66 17.55 -22.31
CA ASP A 8 -24.33 18.84 -22.36
C ASP A 8 -25.01 19.12 -21.02
N VAL A 9 -24.72 20.27 -20.44
CA VAL A 9 -25.23 20.68 -19.12
C VAL A 9 -26.09 21.94 -19.30
N PRO A 10 -27.32 21.97 -18.77
CA PRO A 10 -28.17 23.15 -18.85
C PRO A 10 -27.56 24.35 -18.14
N ALA A 11 -27.96 25.56 -18.58
CA ALA A 11 -27.46 26.80 -18.00
C ALA A 11 -27.72 26.86 -16.49
N PHE A 12 -26.75 27.41 -15.75
CA PHE A 12 -26.79 27.57 -14.29
C PHE A 12 -26.85 26.27 -13.47
N HIS A 13 -26.59 25.12 -14.08
CA HIS A 13 -26.48 23.86 -13.35
C HIS A 13 -25.05 23.66 -12.81
N PRO A 14 -24.88 23.11 -11.60
CA PRO A 14 -23.56 22.85 -11.05
C PRO A 14 -22.79 21.84 -11.90
N ILE A 15 -21.56 22.18 -12.26
CA ILE A 15 -20.65 21.31 -13.02
C ILE A 15 -19.73 20.60 -12.03
N LYS A 16 -19.64 19.28 -12.12
CA LYS A 16 -18.70 18.47 -11.33
C LYS A 16 -17.51 18.07 -12.19
N ILE A 17 -16.31 18.15 -11.62
CA ILE A 17 -15.09 17.64 -12.27
C ILE A 17 -14.92 16.17 -11.90
N SER A 18 -14.84 15.29 -12.90
CA SER A 18 -14.51 13.88 -12.66
C SER A 18 -13.07 13.76 -12.18
N LYS A 19 -12.89 13.15 -11.01
CA LYS A 19 -11.57 12.95 -10.39
C LYS A 19 -10.86 11.70 -10.94
N GLY A 20 -11.54 10.86 -11.71
CA GLY A 20 -11.05 9.57 -12.23
C GLY A 20 -11.64 8.36 -11.51
N ASN A 21 -11.16 7.15 -11.85
CA ASN A 21 -11.69 5.88 -11.36
C ASN A 21 -11.05 5.50 -10.02
N PHE A 22 -11.60 6.00 -8.93
CA PHE A 22 -11.13 5.74 -7.57
C PHE A 22 -12.23 5.14 -6.71
N THR A 23 -11.84 4.28 -5.77
CA THR A 23 -12.71 3.86 -4.66
C THR A 23 -13.01 5.03 -3.73
N ASP A 24 -14.07 4.92 -2.93
CA ASP A 24 -14.41 5.96 -1.96
C ASP A 24 -13.29 6.15 -0.93
N ALA A 25 -12.63 5.05 -0.53
CA ALA A 25 -11.47 5.09 0.35
C ALA A 25 -10.29 5.86 -0.27
N GLU A 26 -9.99 5.62 -1.56
CA GLU A 26 -8.93 6.35 -2.26
C GLU A 26 -9.29 7.84 -2.47
N GLN A 27 -10.56 8.15 -2.76
CA GLN A 27 -11.03 9.53 -2.87
C GLN A 27 -10.93 10.26 -1.53
N PHE A 28 -11.33 9.61 -0.43
CA PHE A 28 -11.22 10.17 0.90
C PHE A 28 -9.76 10.47 1.28
N LEU A 29 -8.84 9.53 1.02
CA LEU A 29 -7.43 9.71 1.35
C LEU A 29 -6.75 10.80 0.52
N ARG A 30 -7.14 11.00 -0.74
CA ARG A 30 -6.51 11.97 -1.65
C ARG A 30 -7.13 13.36 -1.59
N TYR A 31 -8.45 13.42 -1.44
CA TYR A 31 -9.23 14.65 -1.61
C TYR A 31 -10.05 15.00 -0.39
N HIS A 32 -9.95 14.22 0.71
CA HIS A 32 -10.70 14.41 1.95
C HIS A 32 -12.22 14.59 1.74
N THR A 33 -12.74 13.99 0.66
CA THR A 33 -14.13 14.14 0.21
C THR A 33 -14.62 12.82 -0.39
N VAL A 34 -15.86 12.46 -0.08
CA VAL A 34 -16.57 11.28 -0.60
C VAL A 34 -17.94 11.74 -1.10
N SER A 35 -18.37 11.25 -2.26
CA SER A 35 -19.72 11.55 -2.77
C SER A 35 -20.76 10.72 -2.05
N GLU A 36 -21.95 11.29 -1.84
CA GLU A 36 -23.13 10.53 -1.36
C GLU A 36 -23.73 9.64 -2.45
N GLU A 37 -23.38 9.89 -3.71
CA GLU A 37 -23.81 9.08 -4.86
C GLU A 37 -23.13 7.72 -4.88
N THR A 38 -23.81 6.71 -5.44
CA THR A 38 -23.26 5.36 -5.58
C THR A 38 -22.07 5.35 -6.53
N ASN A 39 -20.90 4.96 -6.03
CA ASN A 39 -19.69 4.83 -6.83
C ASN A 39 -19.54 3.42 -7.43
N ALA A 40 -19.65 3.32 -8.76
CA ALA A 40 -19.52 2.07 -9.51
C ALA A 40 -18.12 1.43 -9.44
N HIS A 41 -17.10 2.19 -9.04
CA HIS A 41 -15.72 1.73 -8.91
C HIS A 41 -15.34 1.36 -7.47
N ASN A 42 -16.28 1.49 -6.53
CA ASN A 42 -16.02 1.21 -5.13
C ASN A 42 -15.80 -0.29 -4.89
N HIS A 43 -14.75 -0.62 -4.13
CA HIS A 43 -14.45 -2.01 -3.77
C HIS A 43 -13.63 -2.04 -2.48
N VAL A 44 -13.74 -3.15 -1.75
CA VAL A 44 -12.93 -3.43 -0.56
C VAL A 44 -11.83 -4.41 -0.94
N ARG A 45 -10.57 -4.08 -0.58
CA ARG A 45 -9.44 -5.01 -0.75
C ARG A 45 -9.24 -5.80 0.53
N VAL A 46 -9.58 -7.07 0.50
CA VAL A 46 -9.36 -8.00 1.61
C VAL A 46 -8.09 -8.80 1.35
N LYS A 47 -7.15 -8.78 2.30
CA LYS A 47 -6.01 -9.70 2.28
C LYS A 47 -6.44 -11.01 2.94
N ILE A 48 -6.57 -12.08 2.16
CA ILE A 48 -6.92 -13.40 2.68
C ILE A 48 -5.62 -14.11 3.12
N PRO A 49 -5.49 -14.47 4.41
CA PRO A 49 -4.39 -15.32 4.88
C PRO A 49 -4.34 -16.64 4.10
N GLY A 50 -3.18 -16.98 3.52
CA GLY A 50 -2.97 -18.26 2.82
C GLY A 50 -3.51 -18.35 1.39
N GLY A 51 -4.15 -17.30 0.84
CA GLY A 51 -4.69 -17.30 -0.53
C GLY A 51 -3.68 -16.95 -1.64
N GLY A 52 -2.41 -16.75 -1.30
CA GLY A 52 -1.37 -16.35 -2.25
C GLY A 52 -0.69 -17.54 -2.94
N ALA A 53 -0.17 -17.33 -4.15
CA ALA A 53 0.72 -18.30 -4.83
C ALA A 53 1.81 -18.80 -3.87
N ALA A 54 2.29 -20.04 -4.02
CA ALA A 54 3.11 -20.75 -3.02
C ALA A 54 4.29 -19.93 -2.41
N GLY A 55 4.88 -19.00 -3.14
CA GLY A 55 5.90 -18.07 -2.60
C GLY A 55 5.37 -17.02 -1.61
N GLN A 56 4.14 -16.54 -1.80
CA GLN A 56 3.49 -15.58 -0.90
C GLN A 56 3.05 -16.21 0.43
N GLU A 57 2.71 -17.51 0.45
CA GLU A 57 2.44 -18.24 1.69
C GLU A 57 3.65 -18.24 2.63
N LEU A 58 4.86 -18.45 2.09
CA LEU A 58 6.08 -18.48 2.89
C LEU A 58 6.37 -17.10 3.50
N ILE A 59 6.25 -16.04 2.70
CA ILE A 59 6.45 -14.66 3.17
C ILE A 59 5.45 -14.32 4.28
N TYR A 60 4.18 -14.70 4.09
CA TYR A 60 3.14 -14.52 5.10
C TYR A 60 3.49 -15.25 6.41
N LYS A 61 3.82 -16.55 6.35
CA LYS A 61 4.21 -17.34 7.53
C LYS A 61 5.40 -16.74 8.26
N VAL A 62 6.42 -16.25 7.54
CA VAL A 62 7.58 -15.58 8.13
C VAL A 62 7.19 -14.28 8.82
N GLN A 63 6.34 -13.46 8.21
CA GLN A 63 5.85 -12.20 8.80
C GLN A 63 5.00 -12.46 10.04
N THR A 64 4.04 -13.39 9.99
CA THR A 64 3.19 -13.75 11.12
C THR A 64 4.01 -14.23 12.31
N LEU A 65 5.03 -15.08 12.08
CA LEU A 65 5.91 -15.55 13.16
C LEU A 65 6.78 -14.43 13.74
N ARG A 66 7.16 -13.44 12.93
CA ARG A 66 7.92 -12.27 13.38
C ARG A 66 7.05 -11.37 14.25
N ASP A 67 5.79 -11.15 13.86
CA ASP A 67 4.85 -10.32 14.62
C ASP A 67 4.44 -11.00 15.94
N TRP A 68 4.20 -12.31 15.91
CA TRP A 68 3.95 -13.07 17.13
C TRP A 68 5.12 -12.98 18.12
N ARG A 69 6.37 -13.12 17.66
CA ARG A 69 7.58 -12.94 18.49
C ARG A 69 7.60 -11.60 19.23
N LYS A 70 7.25 -10.51 18.53
CA LYS A 70 7.20 -9.17 19.11
C LYS A 70 6.14 -9.09 20.22
N GLN A 71 4.97 -9.67 20.00
CA GLN A 71 3.88 -9.67 20.97
C GLN A 71 4.24 -10.44 22.25
N VAL A 72 5.00 -11.53 22.14
CA VAL A 72 5.42 -12.34 23.29
C VAL A 72 6.75 -11.86 23.92
N GLY A 73 7.32 -10.76 23.45
CA GLY A 73 8.57 -10.21 23.99
C GLY A 73 9.81 -11.07 23.73
N LEU A 74 9.79 -11.93 22.71
CA LEU A 74 10.93 -12.76 22.35
C LEU A 74 11.95 -11.98 21.50
N PRO A 75 13.26 -12.26 21.64
CA PRO A 75 14.28 -11.60 20.85
C PRO A 75 14.12 -11.91 19.35
N PRO A 76 14.49 -10.96 18.48
CA PRO A 76 14.46 -11.15 17.02
C PRO A 76 15.39 -12.30 16.62
N ARG A 77 15.11 -12.94 15.48
CA ARG A 77 16.00 -13.99 14.97
C ARG A 77 17.33 -13.38 14.53
N SER A 78 18.41 -14.16 14.63
CA SER A 78 19.74 -13.76 14.14
C SER A 78 19.71 -13.31 12.67
N SER A 79 18.91 -13.97 11.83
CA SER A 79 18.70 -13.59 10.44
C SER A 79 18.04 -12.22 10.27
N ASP A 80 17.11 -11.84 11.17
CA ASP A 80 16.45 -10.55 11.12
C ASP A 80 17.42 -9.44 11.56
N LEU A 81 18.23 -9.72 12.57
CA LEU A 81 19.31 -8.83 13.02
C LEU A 81 20.31 -8.58 11.90
N TRP A 82 20.76 -9.64 11.22
CA TRP A 82 21.72 -9.53 10.12
C TRP A 82 21.15 -8.72 8.95
N ARG A 83 19.88 -8.95 8.57
CA ARG A 83 19.19 -8.15 7.55
C ARG A 83 19.07 -6.68 7.96
N SER A 84 18.72 -6.40 9.22
CA SER A 84 18.66 -5.01 9.69
C SER A 84 20.03 -4.35 9.71
N ALA A 85 21.08 -5.07 10.11
CA ALA A 85 22.44 -4.55 10.12
C ALA A 85 22.96 -4.27 8.70
N SER A 86 22.69 -5.17 7.75
CA SER A 86 22.97 -4.95 6.33
C SER A 86 22.19 -3.76 5.76
N THR A 87 20.90 -3.63 6.10
CA THR A 87 20.08 -2.48 5.67
C THR A 87 20.60 -1.15 6.24
N LEU A 88 21.12 -1.18 7.47
CA LEU A 88 21.69 -0.02 8.15
C LEU A 88 23.17 0.22 7.77
N ASN A 89 23.70 -0.57 6.84
CA ASN A 89 25.11 -0.59 6.44
C ASN A 89 26.08 -0.60 7.63
N LEU A 90 25.69 -1.29 8.71
CA LEU A 90 26.36 -1.17 10.02
C LEU A 90 27.74 -1.83 10.04
N TYR A 91 28.00 -2.74 9.11
CA TYR A 91 29.25 -3.49 9.01
C TYR A 91 30.18 -3.00 7.88
N GLY A 92 29.81 -1.92 7.18
CA GLY A 92 30.57 -1.42 6.03
C GLY A 92 30.51 -2.39 4.86
N GLU A 93 30.31 -1.87 3.65
CA GLU A 93 30.88 -2.56 2.50
C GLU A 93 32.38 -2.46 2.70
N ASP A 94 33.07 -3.59 2.90
CA ASP A 94 34.51 -3.62 2.75
C ASP A 94 34.78 -3.15 1.31
N GLU A 95 35.06 -1.86 1.14
CA GLU A 95 35.78 -1.32 -0.02
C GLU A 95 37.20 -1.91 0.03
N GLU A 96 37.32 -3.22 -0.15
CA GLU A 96 38.54 -3.83 -0.66
C GLU A 96 38.64 -3.42 -2.12
N GLU A 97 39.21 -2.24 -2.33
CA GLU A 97 39.87 -1.83 -3.57
C GLU A 97 40.73 -3.02 -4.06
N GLN A 98 40.20 -3.76 -5.04
CA GLN A 98 40.98 -4.70 -5.83
C GLN A 98 41.99 -3.88 -6.64
N LYS A 99 43.23 -3.82 -6.13
CA LYS A 99 44.44 -3.44 -6.88
C LYS A 99 44.77 -4.44 -7.96
#